data_AF-A0A238VX83-F1
#
_entry.id   AF-A0A238VX83-F1
#
_cell.length_a   1.000
_cell.length_b   1.000
_cell.length_c   1.000
_cell.angle_alpha   90.00
_cell.angle_beta   90.00
_cell.angle_gamma   90.00
#
_symmetry.space_group_name_H-M   'P 1'
#
loop_
_entity.id
_entity.type
_entity.pdbx_description
1 polymer ?
#
loop_
_entity_poly.entity_id
_entity_poly.type
_entity_poly.pdbx_seq_one_letter_code
_entity_poly.pdbx_strand_id
1 'polypeptide(L)'
;MITVVLPFIVLSSCKNDQKISDDIKKTNSISNTKKDSTEMSVRTVTLFNFNNEGNTEIIKISGSEASDNDDFFLVGEKNILIVSKYKKDKKNQSLIQKDTLLISDYNHVTIDRKHFLRKKDYFLFATMESPLGNGDPGLYLSFFMLNLKTLKFYTLKYEGESTLRSGNFVDGKFSEDKSLDSNLAIKKELYEFANKSKWIYNPSGRDKDINYYRNFEQKWYLDNYPKGEDSETLYPAIVKSTYYSEDLFKYNGDYDKDQFIENADYKIVTYFRNNIIGYDKNKKLYFPITVESCATGCDKKIEFVSENEIEISYEIDRQEADTIDLNKIEFKNNQL
;
A
#
# COMPACT_ATOMS: atom_id res chain seq x y z
N MET A 1 -67.34 5.54 17.85
CA MET A 1 -66.65 4.26 18.10
C MET A 1 -65.15 4.52 17.94
N ILE A 2 -64.42 4.44 19.06
CA ILE A 2 -62.96 4.25 19.31
C ILE A 2 -62.02 4.47 18.10
N THR A 3 -61.26 5.58 18.02
CA THR A 3 -59.86 5.84 18.52
C THR A 3 -58.74 5.16 17.72
N VAL A 4 -57.75 5.92 17.22
CA VAL A 4 -56.25 5.73 17.26
C VAL A 4 -55.64 6.97 16.54
N VAL A 5 -55.15 8.00 17.25
CA VAL A 5 -53.80 8.26 17.80
C VAL A 5 -52.74 8.67 16.76
N LEU A 6 -52.35 9.95 16.81
CA LEU A 6 -51.10 10.54 16.31
C LEU A 6 -49.95 10.31 17.32
N PRO A 7 -48.69 10.52 16.89
CA PRO A 7 -47.92 11.53 17.64
C PRO A 7 -47.17 12.52 16.75
N PHE A 8 -47.39 13.80 17.05
CA PHE A 8 -46.44 14.89 16.84
C PHE A 8 -45.31 14.77 17.87
N ILE A 9 -44.05 14.90 17.45
CA ILE A 9 -42.97 15.30 18.35
C ILE A 9 -42.50 16.68 17.91
N VAL A 10 -42.74 17.64 18.80
CA VAL A 10 -42.34 19.04 18.72
C VAL A 10 -40.92 19.16 19.27
N LEU A 11 -40.06 19.80 18.48
CA LEU A 11 -38.75 20.29 18.91
C LEU A 11 -38.94 21.42 19.93
N SER A 12 -38.26 21.35 21.07
CA SER A 12 -38.15 22.47 21.99
C SER A 12 -36.74 22.58 22.56
N SER A 13 -36.07 23.63 22.07
CA SER A 13 -34.90 24.30 22.64
C SER A 13 -35.26 24.95 23.98
N CYS A 14 -34.34 24.94 24.96
CA CYS A 14 -34.25 25.97 25.99
C CYS A 14 -32.85 25.99 26.64
N LYS A 15 -32.21 27.16 26.57
CA LYS A 15 -31.02 27.57 27.34
C LYS A 15 -31.37 27.72 28.83
N ASN A 16 -30.39 27.54 29.71
CA ASN A 16 -30.00 28.62 30.63
C ASN A 16 -28.65 28.38 31.32
N ASP A 17 -27.84 29.43 31.31
CA ASP A 17 -26.61 29.64 32.07
C ASP A 17 -26.91 29.91 33.56
N GLN A 18 -26.01 29.49 34.45
CA GLN A 18 -25.63 30.30 35.62
C GLN A 18 -24.25 29.91 36.17
N LYS A 19 -23.37 30.91 36.26
CA LYS A 19 -22.04 30.93 36.90
C LYS A 19 -22.15 31.07 38.42
N ILE A 20 -21.03 30.77 39.11
CA ILE A 20 -20.46 31.23 40.41
C ILE A 20 -19.84 30.00 41.11
N SER A 21 -18.63 29.94 41.66
CA SER A 21 -17.47 30.83 41.80
C SER A 21 -16.25 30.00 42.26
N ASP A 22 -15.10 30.66 42.29
CA ASP A 22 -13.73 30.17 42.50
C ASP A 22 -13.39 29.38 43.78
N ASP A 23 -12.29 28.63 43.61
CA ASP A 23 -11.24 28.26 44.58
C ASP A 23 -11.55 27.29 45.74
N ILE A 24 -10.83 26.15 45.74
CA ILE A 24 -9.89 25.72 46.80
C ILE A 24 -9.46 24.24 46.63
N LYS A 25 -8.13 24.06 46.50
CA LYS A 25 -7.26 22.91 46.89
C LYS A 25 -7.26 21.61 46.07
N LYS A 26 -6.14 21.47 45.33
CA LYS A 26 -5.40 20.22 45.08
C LYS A 26 -5.39 19.30 46.32
N THR A 27 -5.97 18.11 46.18
CA THR A 27 -5.57 16.94 46.96
C THR A 27 -5.77 15.67 46.13
N ASN A 28 -4.75 14.81 46.16
CA ASN A 28 -4.64 13.56 45.44
C ASN A 28 -5.91 12.69 45.48
N SER A 29 -6.36 12.24 44.31
CA SER A 29 -7.20 11.05 44.17
C SER A 29 -6.51 10.08 43.22
N ILE A 30 -5.89 9.08 43.83
CA ILE A 30 -5.53 7.81 43.19
C ILE A 30 -6.85 7.17 42.75
N SER A 31 -7.19 7.27 41.47
CA SER A 31 -8.24 6.43 40.89
C SER A 31 -7.61 5.11 40.46
N ASN A 32 -7.73 4.12 41.35
CA ASN A 32 -7.60 2.71 41.00
C ASN A 32 -8.61 2.40 39.89
N THR A 33 -8.16 2.47 38.63
CA THR A 33 -8.83 1.81 37.51
C THR A 33 -8.11 0.49 37.30
N LYS A 34 -8.90 -0.59 37.26
CA LYS A 34 -8.44 -1.98 37.14
C LYS A 34 -7.39 -2.10 36.04
N LYS A 35 -6.22 -2.62 36.41
CA LYS A 35 -5.28 -3.26 35.50
C LYS A 35 -6.04 -4.35 34.74
N ASP A 36 -6.34 -4.11 33.48
CA ASP A 36 -6.38 -5.20 32.52
C ASP A 36 -4.94 -5.66 32.31
N SER A 37 -4.59 -6.70 33.05
CA SER A 37 -3.31 -7.37 32.99
C SER A 37 -3.28 -8.32 31.79
N THR A 38 -2.93 -7.76 30.64
CA THR A 38 -2.17 -8.42 29.56
C THR A 38 -1.47 -7.35 28.73
N GLU A 39 -0.63 -6.53 29.36
CA GLU A 39 0.47 -5.88 28.62
C GLU A 39 1.44 -7.01 28.22
N MET A 40 1.20 -7.61 27.06
CA MET A 40 2.25 -8.39 26.40
C MET A 40 3.46 -7.46 26.29
N SER A 41 4.59 -7.88 26.87
CA SER A 41 5.83 -7.12 26.80
C SER A 41 6.20 -6.93 25.34
N VAL A 42 6.02 -5.71 24.82
CA VAL A 42 6.37 -5.36 23.45
C VAL A 42 7.88 -5.55 23.27
N ARG A 43 8.28 -6.61 22.57
CA ARG A 43 9.69 -6.90 22.29
C ARG A 43 10.29 -5.75 21.49
N THR A 44 11.17 -4.98 22.12
CA THR A 44 11.87 -3.86 21.46
C THR A 44 13.32 -4.23 21.21
N VAL A 45 13.81 -4.02 19.99
CA VAL A 45 15.19 -4.33 19.59
C VAL A 45 15.92 -3.07 19.14
N THR A 46 17.25 -3.05 19.29
CA THR A 46 18.09 -1.99 18.71
C THR A 46 18.58 -2.44 17.34
N LEU A 47 18.10 -1.77 16.29
CA LEU A 47 18.41 -2.07 14.90
C LEU A 47 19.77 -1.47 14.49
N PHE A 48 19.99 -0.21 14.88
CA PHE A 48 21.23 0.50 14.58
C PHE A 48 21.72 1.27 15.81
N ASN A 49 23.04 1.40 15.91
CA ASN A 49 23.70 2.05 17.04
C ASN A 49 24.92 2.85 16.57
N PHE A 50 24.99 4.14 16.92
CA PHE A 50 26.04 5.06 16.51
C PHE A 50 26.61 5.79 17.72
N ASN A 51 27.93 5.92 17.76
CA ASN A 51 28.59 6.85 18.68
C ASN A 51 28.95 8.14 17.93
N ASN A 52 28.90 9.28 18.61
CA ASN A 52 29.51 10.50 18.12
C ASN A 52 31.06 10.41 18.15
N GLU A 53 31.75 11.33 17.48
CA GLU A 53 33.23 11.30 17.37
C GLU A 53 33.94 11.33 18.73
N GLY A 54 33.39 12.04 19.71
CA GLY A 54 33.91 12.09 21.09
C GLY A 54 33.51 10.91 21.97
N ASN A 55 32.71 9.96 21.46
CA ASN A 55 32.14 8.83 22.20
C ASN A 55 31.39 9.21 23.48
N THR A 56 30.88 10.44 23.56
CA THR A 56 30.11 10.99 24.69
C THR A 56 28.60 10.82 24.49
N GLU A 57 28.15 10.52 23.27
CA GLU A 57 26.74 10.36 22.94
C GLU A 57 26.53 9.07 22.12
N ILE A 58 25.36 8.45 22.31
CA ILE A 58 24.88 7.31 21.55
C ILE A 58 23.59 7.68 20.84
N ILE A 59 23.46 7.34 19.58
CA ILE A 59 22.19 7.35 18.85
C ILE A 59 21.80 5.91 18.58
N LYS A 60 20.59 5.53 18.98
CA LYS A 60 20.00 4.21 18.70
C LYS A 60 18.75 4.37 17.85
N ILE A 61 18.60 3.51 16.86
CA ILE A 61 17.34 3.29 16.15
C ILE A 61 16.80 1.95 16.63
N SER A 62 15.56 1.93 17.09
CA SER A 62 14.91 0.76 17.69
C SER A 62 13.55 0.50 17.08
N GLY A 63 13.20 -0.77 16.93
CA GLY A 63 11.89 -1.22 16.45
C GLY A 63 11.14 -2.00 17.52
N SER A 64 9.82 -1.82 17.59
CA SER A 64 8.92 -2.66 18.38
C SER A 64 8.53 -3.93 17.63
N GLU A 65 8.13 -4.95 18.37
CA GLU A 65 7.52 -6.19 17.87
C GLU A 65 8.33 -6.89 16.77
N ALA A 66 9.67 -6.87 16.93
CA ALA A 66 10.55 -7.61 16.06
C ALA A 66 10.28 -9.12 16.15
N SER A 67 10.35 -9.79 15.01
CA SER A 67 10.24 -11.24 14.89
C SER A 67 11.35 -11.96 15.64
N ASP A 68 11.05 -13.11 16.23
CA ASP A 68 12.03 -13.94 16.95
C ASP A 68 13.21 -14.38 16.08
N ASN A 69 13.02 -14.46 14.75
CA ASN A 69 14.01 -14.96 13.81
C ASN A 69 14.79 -13.85 13.08
N ASP A 70 14.27 -12.62 13.05
CA ASP A 70 14.91 -11.49 12.38
C ASP A 70 14.53 -10.17 13.05
N ASP A 71 15.52 -9.53 13.69
CA ASP A 71 15.33 -8.24 14.35
C ASP A 71 14.93 -7.12 13.36
N PHE A 72 15.22 -7.28 12.06
CA PHE A 72 14.89 -6.31 11.01
C PHE A 72 13.52 -6.57 10.36
N PHE A 73 12.72 -7.49 10.90
CA PHE A 73 11.36 -7.78 10.47
C PHE A 73 10.39 -7.59 11.64
N LEU A 74 9.59 -6.54 11.60
CA LEU A 74 8.62 -6.20 12.64
C LEU A 74 7.24 -6.73 12.24
N VAL A 75 6.61 -7.49 13.14
CA VAL A 75 5.42 -8.30 12.86
C VAL A 75 4.21 -7.93 13.71
N GLY A 76 4.32 -6.86 14.47
CA GLY A 76 3.26 -6.43 15.36
C GLY A 76 2.03 -5.90 14.65
N GLU A 77 0.91 -5.83 15.36
CA GLU A 77 -0.28 -5.11 14.90
C GLU A 77 -0.02 -3.60 14.83
N LYS A 78 0.90 -3.10 15.67
CA LYS A 78 1.37 -1.71 15.69
C LYS A 78 2.89 -1.66 15.80
N ASN A 79 3.56 -1.47 14.67
CA ASN A 79 5.00 -1.36 14.61
C ASN A 79 5.45 0.10 14.76
N ILE A 80 6.45 0.34 15.59
CA ILE A 80 6.97 1.68 15.88
C ILE A 80 8.49 1.67 15.72
N LEU A 81 9.02 2.54 14.86
CA LEU A 81 10.45 2.84 14.76
C LEU A 81 10.75 4.13 15.50
N ILE A 82 11.72 4.08 16.40
CA ILE A 82 12.08 5.17 17.28
C ILE A 82 13.58 5.47 17.12
N VAL A 83 13.93 6.75 17.07
CA VAL A 83 15.30 7.20 17.26
C VAL A 83 15.47 7.78 18.66
N SER A 84 16.56 7.42 19.33
CA SER A 84 16.87 7.91 20.68
C SER A 84 18.34 8.30 20.78
N LYS A 85 18.60 9.47 21.37
CA LYS A 85 19.93 9.99 21.67
C LYS A 85 20.18 9.97 23.18
N TYR A 86 21.31 9.40 23.57
CA TYR A 86 21.72 9.24 24.96
C TYR A 86 23.05 9.93 25.22
N LYS A 87 23.23 10.49 26.41
CA LYS A 87 24.53 10.92 26.93
C LYS A 87 25.18 9.73 27.63
N LYS A 88 26.46 9.48 27.37
CA LYS A 88 27.26 8.54 28.15
C LYS A 88 27.87 9.26 29.35
N ASP A 89 27.66 8.70 30.53
CA ASP A 89 28.41 9.06 31.73
C ASP A 89 28.93 7.79 32.41
N LYS A 90 30.24 7.54 32.27
CA LYS A 90 30.92 6.31 32.71
C LYS A 90 30.25 5.04 32.18
N LYS A 91 29.35 4.42 32.98
CA LYS A 91 28.59 3.20 32.66
C LYS A 91 27.09 3.45 32.43
N ASN A 92 26.60 4.66 32.71
CA ASN A 92 25.20 5.00 32.59
C ASN A 92 24.91 5.72 31.27
N GLN A 93 23.70 5.52 30.77
CA GLN A 93 23.16 6.21 29.61
C GLN A 93 21.93 7.00 30.06
N SER A 94 21.95 8.32 29.90
CA SER A 94 20.77 9.15 30.14
C SER A 94 20.17 9.58 28.80
N LEU A 95 18.87 9.35 28.63
CA LEU A 95 18.15 9.78 27.43
C LEU A 95 18.15 11.32 27.35
N ILE A 96 18.60 11.87 26.23
CA ILE A 96 18.63 13.31 25.96
C ILE A 96 17.45 13.69 25.06
N GLN A 97 17.21 12.90 24.03
CA GLN A 97 16.22 13.20 23.00
C GLN A 97 15.67 11.89 22.44
N LYS A 98 14.40 11.88 22.07
CA LYS A 98 13.70 10.76 21.45
C LYS A 98 12.74 11.31 20.41
N ASP A 99 12.63 10.64 19.28
CA ASP A 99 11.65 10.94 18.26
C ASP A 99 11.13 9.66 17.60
N THR A 100 9.97 9.72 16.98
CA THR A 100 9.33 8.59 16.29
C THR A 100 9.53 8.75 14.79
N LEU A 101 10.20 7.77 14.17
CA LEU A 101 10.47 7.76 12.74
C LEU A 101 9.29 7.20 11.94
N LEU A 102 8.63 6.17 12.46
CA LEU A 102 7.51 5.47 11.83
C LEU A 102 6.55 4.95 12.88
N ILE A 103 5.25 5.07 12.61
CA ILE A 103 4.18 4.32 13.25
C ILE A 103 3.43 3.63 12.11
N SER A 104 3.32 2.31 12.17
CA SER A 104 2.73 1.49 11.12
C SER A 104 1.73 0.53 11.75
N ASP A 105 0.45 0.77 11.51
CA ASP A 105 -0.65 -0.05 12.01
C ASP A 105 -1.05 -1.08 10.93
N TYR A 106 -1.30 -2.32 11.34
CA TYR A 106 -1.73 -3.42 10.47
C TYR A 106 -0.83 -3.73 9.26
N ASN A 107 0.48 -3.50 9.42
CA ASN A 107 1.49 -3.81 8.40
C ASN A 107 2.68 -4.54 9.02
N HIS A 108 3.22 -5.53 8.32
CA HIS A 108 4.60 -5.95 8.53
C HIS A 108 5.57 -4.85 8.11
N VAL A 109 6.63 -4.61 8.89
CA VAL A 109 7.69 -3.65 8.55
C VAL A 109 9.02 -4.36 8.38
N THR A 110 9.54 -4.37 7.16
CA THR A 110 10.88 -4.88 6.86
C THR A 110 11.87 -3.73 6.77
N ILE A 111 13.01 -3.83 7.45
CA ILE A 111 14.10 -2.86 7.37
C ILE A 111 15.26 -3.48 6.56
N ASP A 112 15.76 -2.81 5.54
CA ASP A 112 16.86 -3.38 4.74
C ASP A 112 18.20 -3.26 5.47
N ARG A 113 18.61 -4.36 6.11
CA ARG A 113 19.90 -4.46 6.83
C ARG A 113 21.14 -4.19 5.96
N LYS A 114 21.03 -4.26 4.61
CA LYS A 114 22.16 -4.04 3.68
C LYS A 114 22.07 -2.71 2.94
N HIS A 115 20.90 -2.09 2.89
CA HIS A 115 20.70 -0.81 2.20
C HIS A 115 20.68 0.33 3.20
N PHE A 116 21.87 0.73 3.63
CA PHE A 116 22.07 1.92 4.45
C PHE A 116 23.30 2.69 4.00
N LEU A 117 23.34 3.99 4.29
CA LEU A 117 24.48 4.85 3.98
C LEU A 117 24.74 5.79 5.15
N ARG A 118 25.99 5.83 5.61
CA ARG A 118 26.46 6.85 6.56
C ARG A 118 27.24 7.92 5.80
N LYS A 119 26.79 9.17 5.90
CA LYS A 119 27.43 10.32 5.24
C LYS A 119 27.57 11.46 6.24
N LYS A 120 28.79 11.65 6.77
CA LYS A 120 29.09 12.65 7.80
C LYS A 120 28.14 12.51 9.00
N ASP A 121 27.30 13.52 9.21
CA ASP A 121 26.33 13.63 10.31
C ASP A 121 25.00 12.95 9.99
N TYR A 122 24.86 12.31 8.83
CA TYR A 122 23.62 11.69 8.38
C TYR A 122 23.73 10.17 8.28
N PHE A 123 22.62 9.51 8.57
CA PHE A 123 22.41 8.09 8.36
C PHE A 123 21.14 7.90 7.51
N LEU A 124 21.27 7.17 6.41
CA LEU A 124 20.18 6.83 5.52
C LEU A 124 19.90 5.33 5.60
N PHE A 125 18.62 4.97 5.62
CA PHE A 125 18.15 3.58 5.60
C PHE A 125 16.76 3.51 4.97
N ALA A 126 16.32 2.31 4.60
CA ALA A 126 15.03 2.07 3.97
C ALA A 126 14.17 1.08 4.76
N THR A 127 12.86 1.28 4.72
CA THR A 127 11.86 0.34 5.22
C THR A 127 10.84 0.03 4.14
N MET A 128 10.21 -1.14 4.24
CA MET A 128 9.06 -1.56 3.44
C MET A 128 7.94 -1.97 4.38
N GLU A 129 6.77 -1.37 4.21
CA GLU A 129 5.53 -1.74 4.88
C GLU A 129 4.71 -2.60 3.92
N SER A 130 4.22 -3.74 4.43
CA SER A 130 3.36 -4.68 3.71
C SER A 130 2.13 -4.96 4.58
N PRO A 131 0.91 -4.76 4.09
CA PRO A 131 -0.31 -5.01 4.84
C PRO A 131 -0.39 -6.44 5.41
N LEU A 132 -0.91 -6.58 6.63
CA LEU A 132 -1.17 -7.89 7.26
C LEU A 132 -2.33 -8.64 6.60
N GLY A 133 -3.27 -7.90 6.02
CA GLY A 133 -4.43 -8.44 5.33
C GLY A 133 -4.23 -8.41 3.82
N ASN A 134 -4.85 -9.35 3.13
CA ASN A 134 -4.78 -9.42 1.66
C ASN A 134 -5.67 -8.37 0.96
N GLY A 135 -6.34 -7.48 1.71
CA GLY A 135 -7.27 -6.50 1.14
C GLY A 135 -6.59 -5.31 0.47
N ASP A 136 -5.32 -5.07 0.80
CA ASP A 136 -4.49 -4.02 0.22
C ASP A 136 -3.25 -4.69 -0.41
N PRO A 137 -3.10 -4.70 -1.74
CA PRO A 137 -1.91 -5.24 -2.41
C PRO A 137 -0.71 -4.27 -2.37
N GLY A 138 -0.91 -3.07 -1.81
CA GLY A 138 0.08 -2.01 -1.75
C GLY A 138 1.31 -2.38 -0.94
N LEU A 139 2.45 -1.89 -1.42
CA LEU A 139 3.76 -1.95 -0.78
C LEU A 139 4.28 -0.53 -0.63
N TYR A 140 4.62 -0.15 0.60
CA TYR A 140 4.97 1.22 0.93
C TYR A 140 6.42 1.30 1.39
N LEU A 141 7.28 1.87 0.54
CA LEU A 141 8.68 2.09 0.85
C LEU A 141 8.89 3.48 1.46
N SER A 142 9.64 3.53 2.54
CA SER A 142 10.11 4.78 3.15
C SER A 142 11.63 4.82 3.18
N PHE A 143 12.20 5.86 2.56
CA PHE A 143 13.64 6.14 2.58
C PHE A 143 13.91 7.29 3.54
N PHE A 144 14.59 6.99 4.64
CA PHE A 144 14.87 7.96 5.69
C PHE A 144 16.26 8.56 5.53
N MET A 145 16.39 9.86 5.82
CA MET A 145 17.68 10.55 6.02
C MET A 145 17.67 11.24 7.39
N LEU A 146 18.33 10.62 8.36
CA LEU A 146 18.38 11.04 9.76
C LEU A 146 19.66 11.84 10.04
N ASN A 147 19.53 13.05 10.58
CA ASN A 147 20.65 13.80 11.14
C ASN A 147 20.98 13.27 12.55
N LEU A 148 22.14 12.66 12.72
CA LEU A 148 22.58 12.04 13.97
C LEU A 148 22.91 13.06 15.08
N LYS A 149 23.12 14.34 14.75
CA LYS A 149 23.36 15.39 15.75
C LYS A 149 22.07 15.90 16.38
N THR A 150 21.06 16.16 15.55
CA THR A 150 19.79 16.83 15.94
C THR A 150 18.58 15.90 16.02
N LEU A 151 18.71 14.67 15.51
CA LEU A 151 17.63 13.71 15.25
C LEU A 151 16.56 14.16 14.23
N LYS A 152 16.72 15.34 13.61
CA LYS A 152 15.84 15.76 12.52
C LYS A 152 15.99 14.77 11.36
N PHE A 153 14.88 14.30 10.81
CA PHE A 153 14.86 13.39 9.68
C PHE A 153 13.98 13.92 8.54
N TYR A 154 14.21 13.33 7.37
CA TYR A 154 13.43 13.53 6.15
C TYR A 154 13.10 12.16 5.58
N THR A 155 11.93 12.04 4.94
CA THR A 155 11.46 10.78 4.38
C THR A 155 11.05 11.00 2.92
N LEU A 156 11.55 10.16 2.03
CA LEU A 156 11.04 10.04 0.66
C LEU A 156 10.21 8.75 0.60
N LYS A 157 8.94 8.87 0.21
CA LYS A 157 8.02 7.73 0.09
C LYS A 157 7.92 7.25 -1.36
N TYR A 158 7.81 5.95 -1.53
CA TYR A 158 7.54 5.31 -2.81
C TYR A 158 6.50 4.21 -2.59
N GLU A 159 5.39 4.30 -3.31
CA GLU A 159 4.23 3.42 -3.14
C GLU A 159 3.85 2.78 -4.47
N GLY A 160 3.43 1.53 -4.41
CA GLY A 160 3.04 0.74 -5.58
C GLY A 160 2.76 -0.69 -5.17
N GLU A 161 2.84 -1.61 -6.12
CA GLU A 161 2.53 -3.02 -5.89
C GLU A 161 3.51 -3.94 -6.61
N SER A 162 3.43 -5.23 -6.32
CA SER A 162 4.10 -6.25 -7.11
C SER A 162 3.23 -6.56 -8.33
N THR A 163 3.77 -6.37 -9.53
CA THR A 163 3.10 -6.63 -10.80
C THR A 163 3.79 -7.75 -11.55
N LEU A 164 3.17 -8.28 -12.61
CA LEU A 164 3.79 -9.31 -13.45
C LEU A 164 5.17 -8.87 -14.00
N ARG A 165 5.33 -7.58 -14.36
CA ARG A 165 6.61 -7.03 -14.84
C ARG A 165 7.64 -6.83 -13.74
N SER A 166 7.23 -6.55 -12.51
CA SER A 166 8.16 -6.31 -11.41
C SER A 166 8.53 -7.57 -10.62
N GLY A 167 7.71 -8.61 -10.66
CA GLY A 167 7.90 -9.76 -9.78
C GLY A 167 7.99 -9.27 -8.33
N ASN A 168 9.01 -9.69 -7.57
CA ASN A 168 9.14 -9.32 -6.16
C ASN A 168 9.56 -7.86 -5.89
N PHE A 169 9.64 -7.01 -6.92
CA PHE A 169 9.96 -5.59 -6.77
C PHE A 169 8.68 -4.74 -6.72
N VAL A 170 8.74 -3.59 -6.04
CA VAL A 170 7.66 -2.61 -6.00
C VAL A 170 7.69 -1.80 -7.28
N ASP A 171 6.60 -1.85 -8.04
CA ASP A 171 6.36 -1.04 -9.22
C ASP A 171 5.36 0.06 -8.86
N GLY A 172 5.85 1.30 -8.84
CA GLY A 172 5.15 2.40 -8.21
C GLY A 172 5.72 3.77 -8.53
N LYS A 173 5.31 4.75 -7.71
CA LYS A 173 5.67 6.16 -7.87
C LYS A 173 6.14 6.77 -6.55
N PHE A 174 7.02 7.76 -6.64
CA PHE A 174 7.39 8.57 -5.49
C PHE A 174 6.24 9.53 -5.16
N SER A 175 5.83 9.57 -3.89
CA SER A 175 4.79 10.50 -3.43
C SER A 175 5.33 11.93 -3.36
N GLU A 176 4.46 12.92 -3.61
CA GLU A 176 4.80 14.33 -3.42
C GLU A 176 4.86 14.70 -1.93
N ASP A 177 5.87 15.47 -1.53
CA ASP A 177 6.01 15.98 -0.16
C ASP A 177 6.52 17.42 -0.20
N LYS A 178 5.62 18.37 0.09
CA LYS A 178 5.92 19.81 0.08
C LYS A 178 7.11 20.20 0.97
N SER A 179 7.29 19.50 2.10
CA SER A 179 8.40 19.75 3.01
C SER A 179 9.72 19.31 2.40
N LEU A 180 9.74 18.12 1.80
CA LEU A 180 10.91 17.61 1.09
C LEU A 180 11.21 18.40 -0.19
N ASP A 181 10.18 18.80 -0.92
CA ASP A 181 10.27 19.59 -2.16
C ASP A 181 10.89 20.97 -1.92
N SER A 182 10.69 21.55 -0.74
CA SER A 182 11.33 22.79 -0.33
C SER A 182 12.85 22.63 -0.05
N ASN A 183 13.36 21.40 0.05
CA ASN A 183 14.76 21.09 0.34
C ASN A 183 15.38 20.20 -0.74
N LEU A 184 15.63 20.80 -1.91
CA LEU A 184 16.13 20.13 -3.12
C LEU A 184 17.41 19.30 -2.90
N ALA A 185 18.32 19.74 -2.02
CA ALA A 185 19.56 19.01 -1.73
C ALA A 185 19.28 17.69 -1.00
N ILE A 186 18.43 17.71 0.02
CA ILE A 186 18.03 16.49 0.74
C ILE A 186 17.18 15.59 -0.15
N LYS A 187 16.25 16.17 -0.92
CA LYS A 187 15.46 15.43 -1.91
C LYS A 187 16.37 14.67 -2.86
N LYS A 188 17.35 15.34 -3.49
CA LYS A 188 18.30 14.72 -4.41
C LYS A 188 19.05 13.54 -3.77
N GLU A 189 19.58 13.70 -2.56
CA GLU A 189 20.31 12.64 -1.85
C GLU A 189 19.41 11.42 -1.55
N LEU A 190 18.16 11.65 -1.15
CA LEU A 190 17.19 10.59 -0.92
C LEU A 190 16.82 9.85 -2.22
N TYR A 191 16.63 10.55 -3.34
CA TYR A 191 16.39 9.91 -4.63
C TYR A 191 17.59 9.07 -5.10
N GLU A 192 18.82 9.58 -4.98
CA GLU A 192 20.03 8.82 -5.32
C GLU A 192 20.21 7.58 -4.45
N PHE A 193 19.80 7.65 -3.18
CA PHE A 193 19.78 6.51 -2.27
C PHE A 193 18.66 5.51 -2.63
N ALA A 194 17.45 5.99 -2.90
CA ALA A 194 16.29 5.18 -3.25
C ALA A 194 16.51 4.42 -4.57
N ASN A 195 17.09 5.05 -5.59
CA ASN A 195 17.37 4.42 -6.90
C ASN A 195 18.34 3.24 -6.83
N LYS A 196 19.06 3.07 -5.72
CA LYS A 196 19.94 1.91 -5.47
C LYS A 196 19.26 0.81 -4.66
N SER A 197 18.02 1.05 -4.21
CA SER A 197 17.23 0.08 -3.46
C SER A 197 16.99 -1.16 -4.29
N LYS A 198 17.19 -2.31 -3.68
CA LYS A 198 16.82 -3.59 -4.28
C LYS A 198 15.29 -3.79 -4.35
N TRP A 199 14.50 -2.95 -3.70
CA TRP A 199 13.03 -3.11 -3.67
C TRP A 199 12.34 -2.35 -4.79
N ILE A 200 12.94 -1.29 -5.35
CA ILE A 200 12.33 -0.51 -6.42
C ILE A 200 12.52 -1.22 -7.75
N TYR A 201 11.41 -1.42 -8.47
CA TYR A 201 11.44 -1.91 -9.82
C TYR A 201 12.04 -0.88 -10.78
N ASN A 202 13.06 -1.29 -11.52
CA ASN A 202 13.72 -0.47 -12.53
C ASN A 202 13.62 -1.17 -13.89
N PRO A 203 12.67 -0.76 -14.77
CA PRO A 203 12.47 -1.39 -16.06
C PRO A 203 13.75 -1.44 -16.90
N SER A 204 14.08 -2.61 -17.45
CA SER A 204 15.28 -2.82 -18.26
C SER A 204 14.98 -3.70 -19.48
N GLY A 205 15.78 -3.55 -20.54
CA GLY A 205 15.60 -4.33 -21.78
C GLY A 205 14.17 -4.26 -22.34
N ARG A 206 13.54 -5.42 -22.54
CA ARG A 206 12.18 -5.55 -23.08
C ARG A 206 11.09 -4.99 -22.16
N ASP A 207 11.33 -4.91 -20.86
CA ASP A 207 10.35 -4.34 -19.93
C ASP A 207 10.12 -2.83 -20.16
N LYS A 208 10.98 -2.16 -20.95
CA LYS A 208 10.77 -0.78 -21.40
C LYS A 208 9.76 -0.64 -22.55
N ASP A 209 9.48 -1.73 -23.27
CA ASP A 209 8.47 -1.72 -24.33
C ASP A 209 7.09 -1.94 -23.71
N ILE A 210 6.22 -0.94 -23.78
CA ILE A 210 4.86 -1.03 -23.23
C ILE A 210 4.04 -2.16 -23.86
N ASN A 211 4.40 -2.62 -25.06
CA ASN A 211 3.74 -3.74 -25.74
C ASN A 211 4.29 -5.12 -25.32
N TYR A 212 5.29 -5.18 -24.46
CA TYR A 212 5.79 -6.45 -23.94
C TYR A 212 4.74 -7.10 -23.03
N TYR A 213 4.51 -8.41 -23.18
CA TYR A 213 3.39 -9.08 -22.52
C TYR A 213 3.36 -8.91 -21.00
N ARG A 214 4.51 -8.75 -20.33
CA ARG A 214 4.54 -8.52 -18.87
C ARG A 214 4.01 -7.16 -18.44
N ASN A 215 3.91 -6.20 -19.37
CA ASN A 215 3.43 -4.84 -19.14
C ASN A 215 1.94 -4.68 -19.49
N PHE A 216 1.21 -5.79 -19.69
CA PHE A 216 -0.14 -5.76 -20.26
C PHE A 216 -1.11 -4.91 -19.43
N GLU A 217 -0.97 -4.91 -18.10
CA GLU A 217 -1.80 -4.15 -17.16
C GLU A 217 -1.59 -2.66 -17.37
N GLN A 218 -0.32 -2.21 -17.32
CA GLN A 218 0.01 -0.80 -17.53
C GLN A 218 -0.39 -0.33 -18.92
N LYS A 219 -0.23 -1.19 -19.93
CA LYS A 219 -0.70 -0.89 -21.29
C LYS A 219 -2.22 -0.72 -21.34
N TRP A 220 -2.96 -1.64 -20.71
CA TRP A 220 -4.41 -1.59 -20.67
C TRP A 220 -4.89 -0.29 -20.01
N TYR A 221 -4.31 0.09 -18.86
CA TYR A 221 -4.63 1.37 -18.19
C TYR A 221 -4.32 2.58 -19.07
N LEU A 222 -3.16 2.61 -19.73
CA LEU A 222 -2.79 3.71 -20.63
C LEU A 222 -3.74 3.85 -21.83
N ASP A 223 -4.20 2.73 -22.39
CA ASP A 223 -5.08 2.72 -23.56
C ASP A 223 -6.52 3.15 -23.21
N ASN A 224 -7.02 2.71 -22.06
CA ASN A 224 -8.39 2.93 -21.60
C ASN A 224 -8.56 4.24 -20.81
N TYR A 225 -7.54 4.68 -20.09
CA TYR A 225 -7.55 5.88 -19.23
C TYR A 225 -6.38 6.84 -19.53
N PRO A 226 -6.29 7.41 -20.74
CA PRO A 226 -5.16 8.24 -21.16
C PRO A 226 -5.02 9.57 -20.40
N LYS A 227 -6.03 9.95 -19.59
CA LYS A 227 -6.02 11.16 -18.76
C LYS A 227 -5.59 10.91 -17.30
N GLY A 228 -5.24 9.67 -16.95
CA GLY A 228 -4.77 9.28 -15.61
C GLY A 228 -5.87 8.72 -14.70
N GLU A 229 -5.44 8.26 -13.52
CA GLU A 229 -6.25 7.58 -12.48
C GLU A 229 -7.50 8.40 -12.06
N ASP A 230 -7.46 9.73 -12.14
CA ASP A 230 -8.62 10.60 -11.84
C ASP A 230 -9.82 10.41 -12.81
N SER A 231 -9.64 9.64 -13.88
CA SER A 231 -10.71 9.25 -14.82
C SER A 231 -11.35 7.89 -14.54
N GLU A 232 -10.89 7.17 -13.50
CA GLU A 232 -11.36 5.83 -13.11
C GLU A 232 -12.78 5.80 -12.53
N THR A 233 -13.47 6.94 -12.45
CA THR A 233 -14.84 7.00 -11.91
C THR A 233 -15.86 6.18 -12.70
N LEU A 234 -15.55 5.78 -13.95
CA LEU A 234 -16.42 4.97 -14.80
C LEU A 234 -15.58 4.02 -15.66
N TYR A 235 -15.98 2.75 -15.72
CA TYR A 235 -15.43 1.75 -16.63
C TYR A 235 -15.50 2.25 -18.10
N PRO A 236 -14.50 1.97 -18.96
CA PRO A 236 -14.47 2.52 -20.31
C PRO A 236 -15.68 2.05 -21.14
N ALA A 237 -16.38 3.01 -21.75
CA ALA A 237 -17.50 2.71 -22.66
C ALA A 237 -17.10 1.86 -23.88
N ILE A 238 -15.83 1.93 -24.29
CA ILE A 238 -15.23 1.05 -25.31
C ILE A 238 -13.93 0.52 -24.73
N VAL A 239 -13.89 -0.79 -24.48
CA VAL A 239 -12.69 -1.47 -24.00
C VAL A 239 -11.66 -1.55 -25.12
N LYS A 240 -10.45 -1.09 -24.82
CA LYS A 240 -9.26 -1.29 -25.65
C LYS A 240 -8.41 -2.39 -25.04
N SER A 241 -7.87 -3.25 -25.89
CA SER A 241 -6.96 -4.31 -25.46
C SER A 241 -5.87 -4.55 -26.51
N THR A 242 -5.00 -5.52 -26.24
CA THR A 242 -3.84 -5.87 -27.06
C THR A 242 -3.72 -7.38 -27.09
N TYR A 243 -3.47 -7.93 -28.27
CA TYR A 243 -3.22 -9.36 -28.41
C TYR A 243 -1.77 -9.71 -28.07
N TYR A 244 -1.59 -10.83 -27.41
CA TYR A 244 -0.29 -11.39 -27.05
C TYR A 244 -0.20 -12.83 -27.53
N SER A 245 0.99 -13.21 -28.02
CA SER A 245 1.27 -14.59 -28.44
C SER A 245 1.61 -15.49 -27.27
N GLU A 246 2.10 -14.89 -26.20
CA GLU A 246 2.47 -15.53 -24.96
C GLU A 246 1.23 -15.99 -24.20
N ASP A 247 1.33 -17.18 -23.60
CA ASP A 247 0.25 -17.78 -22.82
C ASP A 247 0.03 -17.03 -21.51
N LEU A 248 -0.81 -15.99 -21.57
CA LEU A 248 -1.10 -15.13 -20.43
C LEU A 248 -1.74 -15.88 -19.27
N PHE A 249 -2.40 -17.02 -19.52
CA PHE A 249 -2.95 -17.82 -18.43
C PHE A 249 -1.87 -18.31 -17.46
N LYS A 250 -0.69 -18.67 -17.97
CA LYS A 250 0.42 -19.13 -17.12
C LYS A 250 1.06 -18.03 -16.29
N TYR A 251 0.86 -16.77 -16.69
CA TYR A 251 1.54 -15.63 -16.06
C TYR A 251 0.65 -14.87 -15.09
N ASN A 252 -0.67 -15.08 -15.14
CA ASN A 252 -1.64 -14.35 -14.32
C ASN A 252 -2.03 -15.09 -13.02
N GLY A 253 -1.53 -16.32 -12.84
CA GLY A 253 -1.75 -17.15 -11.66
C GLY A 253 -2.31 -18.53 -11.99
N ASP A 254 -2.61 -19.29 -10.95
CA ASP A 254 -3.41 -20.51 -11.08
C ASP A 254 -4.90 -20.15 -11.04
N TYR A 255 -5.73 -20.92 -11.74
CA TYR A 255 -7.17 -20.76 -11.72
C TYR A 255 -7.88 -22.13 -11.62
N ASP A 256 -8.99 -22.15 -10.91
CA ASP A 256 -9.81 -23.35 -10.67
C ASP A 256 -10.82 -23.61 -11.81
N LYS A 257 -11.46 -24.78 -11.78
CA LYS A 257 -12.38 -25.22 -12.87
C LYS A 257 -13.60 -24.34 -13.05
N ASP A 258 -14.01 -23.64 -12.01
CA ASP A 258 -15.14 -22.70 -11.98
C ASP A 258 -14.74 -21.27 -12.32
N GLN A 259 -13.43 -21.01 -12.52
CA GLN A 259 -12.89 -19.69 -12.83
C GLN A 259 -12.67 -19.45 -14.32
N PHE A 260 -13.32 -20.24 -15.19
CA PHE A 260 -13.31 -19.99 -16.63
C PHE A 260 -14.66 -20.29 -17.29
N ILE A 261 -14.92 -19.59 -18.37
CA ILE A 261 -16.00 -19.84 -19.31
C ILE A 261 -15.41 -20.05 -20.70
N GLU A 262 -16.04 -20.91 -21.49
CA GLU A 262 -15.54 -21.26 -22.81
C GLU A 262 -16.68 -21.56 -23.78
N ASN A 263 -16.61 -20.96 -24.97
CA ASN A 263 -17.52 -21.22 -26.09
C ASN A 263 -16.73 -21.65 -27.33
N ALA A 264 -17.31 -21.59 -28.54
CA ALA A 264 -16.61 -22.00 -29.76
C ALA A 264 -15.40 -21.12 -30.11
N ASP A 265 -15.47 -19.82 -29.82
CA ASP A 265 -14.51 -18.81 -30.28
C ASP A 265 -13.56 -18.34 -29.18
N TYR A 266 -14.01 -18.36 -27.93
CA TYR A 266 -13.30 -17.77 -26.81
C TYR A 266 -13.19 -18.71 -25.63
N LYS A 267 -12.08 -18.57 -24.90
CA LYS A 267 -11.94 -19.03 -23.52
C LYS A 267 -11.58 -17.83 -22.67
N ILE A 268 -12.38 -17.53 -21.67
CA ILE A 268 -12.18 -16.40 -20.76
C ILE A 268 -11.95 -16.94 -19.36
N VAL A 269 -10.87 -16.50 -18.72
CA VAL A 269 -10.46 -16.92 -17.39
C VAL A 269 -10.51 -15.71 -16.46
N THR A 270 -11.16 -15.88 -15.31
CA THR A 270 -11.11 -14.94 -14.19
C THR A 270 -10.12 -15.45 -13.15
N TYR A 271 -9.52 -14.53 -12.40
CA TYR A 271 -8.58 -14.85 -11.33
C TYR A 271 -9.03 -14.10 -10.09
N PHE A 272 -8.86 -14.71 -8.92
CA PHE A 272 -9.11 -14.01 -7.66
C PHE A 272 -8.20 -12.76 -7.58
N ARG A 273 -8.81 -11.57 -7.47
CA ARG A 273 -8.11 -10.27 -7.36
C ARG A 273 -7.15 -9.89 -8.50
N ASN A 274 -7.23 -10.59 -9.62
CA ASN A 274 -6.39 -10.34 -10.79
C ASN A 274 -7.25 -10.07 -12.02
N ASN A 275 -6.61 -9.63 -13.10
CA ASN A 275 -7.26 -9.29 -14.36
C ASN A 275 -7.95 -10.49 -15.02
N ILE A 276 -8.96 -10.23 -15.85
CA ILE A 276 -9.58 -11.25 -16.70
C ILE A 276 -8.68 -11.42 -17.93
N ILE A 277 -8.44 -12.67 -18.32
CA ILE A 277 -7.66 -13.00 -19.51
C ILE A 277 -8.55 -13.76 -20.48
N GLY A 278 -8.65 -13.27 -21.71
CA GLY A 278 -9.28 -13.97 -22.82
C GLY A 278 -8.25 -14.66 -23.72
N TYR A 279 -8.67 -15.76 -24.33
CA TYR A 279 -7.98 -16.44 -25.42
C TYR A 279 -8.92 -16.55 -26.61
N ASP A 280 -8.57 -15.90 -27.70
CA ASP A 280 -9.25 -15.97 -28.99
C ASP A 280 -8.76 -17.22 -29.74
N LYS A 281 -9.64 -18.21 -29.90
CA LYS A 281 -9.31 -19.51 -30.51
C LYS A 281 -9.07 -19.42 -32.01
N ASN A 282 -9.71 -18.45 -32.68
CA ASN A 282 -9.58 -18.23 -34.10
C ASN A 282 -8.21 -17.61 -34.42
N LYS A 283 -7.79 -16.62 -33.63
CA LYS A 283 -6.48 -15.95 -33.78
C LYS A 283 -5.34 -16.68 -33.07
N LYS A 284 -5.66 -17.53 -32.09
CA LYS A 284 -4.72 -18.20 -31.18
C LYS A 284 -3.86 -17.20 -30.39
N LEU A 285 -4.51 -16.15 -29.90
CA LEU A 285 -3.86 -15.06 -29.17
C LEU A 285 -4.63 -14.76 -27.88
N TYR A 286 -3.88 -14.26 -26.90
CA TYR A 286 -4.38 -13.90 -25.58
C TYR A 286 -4.63 -12.40 -25.50
N PHE A 287 -5.59 -11.97 -24.70
CA PHE A 287 -5.86 -10.56 -24.48
C PHE A 287 -6.34 -10.31 -23.05
N PRO A 288 -5.85 -9.26 -22.37
CA PRO A 288 -6.31 -8.91 -21.04
C PRO A 288 -7.54 -8.00 -21.08
N ILE A 289 -8.35 -8.10 -20.03
CA ILE A 289 -9.36 -7.13 -19.66
C ILE A 289 -9.15 -6.85 -18.17
N THR A 290 -8.70 -5.65 -17.86
CA THR A 290 -8.62 -5.21 -16.46
C THR A 290 -9.99 -4.75 -16.01
N VAL A 291 -10.49 -5.39 -14.95
CA VAL A 291 -11.70 -4.97 -14.26
C VAL A 291 -11.35 -4.68 -12.82
N GLU A 292 -12.00 -3.67 -12.24
CA GLU A 292 -11.70 -3.23 -10.87
C GLU A 292 -11.91 -4.40 -9.88
N SER A 293 -10.91 -4.66 -9.03
CA SER A 293 -11.06 -5.57 -7.90
C SER A 293 -10.79 -4.89 -6.54
N CYS A 294 -11.59 -3.84 -6.27
CA CYS A 294 -12.38 -3.61 -5.04
C CYS A 294 -11.89 -2.68 -3.92
N ALA A 295 -12.85 -1.91 -3.37
CA ALA A 295 -12.82 -1.38 -1.99
C ALA A 295 -13.53 -2.30 -0.97
N THR A 296 -14.44 -3.19 -1.40
CA THR A 296 -15.07 -4.26 -0.60
C THR A 296 -15.49 -5.41 -1.54
N GLY A 297 -15.27 -6.68 -1.18
CA GLY A 297 -15.73 -7.89 -1.91
C GLY A 297 -15.02 -8.15 -3.24
N CYS A 298 -14.01 -9.03 -3.25
CA CYS A 298 -13.06 -9.19 -4.37
C CYS A 298 -13.39 -10.31 -5.36
N ASP A 299 -14.45 -11.08 -5.09
CA ASP A 299 -14.87 -12.15 -5.97
C ASP A 299 -15.70 -11.60 -7.13
N LYS A 300 -15.39 -12.12 -8.32
CA LYS A 300 -16.12 -11.82 -9.55
C LYS A 300 -16.49 -13.11 -10.27
N LYS A 301 -17.71 -13.14 -10.77
CA LYS A 301 -18.24 -14.21 -11.61
C LYS A 301 -18.27 -13.72 -13.05
N ILE A 302 -17.91 -14.60 -13.98
CA ILE A 302 -18.01 -14.33 -15.41
C ILE A 302 -18.99 -15.32 -16.05
N GLU A 303 -19.83 -14.86 -16.96
CA GLU A 303 -20.72 -15.71 -17.76
C GLU A 303 -20.93 -15.16 -19.17
N PHE A 304 -21.21 -16.06 -20.12
CA PHE A 304 -21.64 -15.65 -21.46
C PHE A 304 -23.14 -15.35 -21.42
N VAL A 305 -23.51 -14.11 -21.75
CA VAL A 305 -24.91 -13.71 -21.96
C VAL A 305 -25.31 -13.78 -23.43
N SER A 306 -24.32 -13.81 -24.34
CA SER A 306 -24.49 -14.18 -25.74
C SER A 306 -23.20 -14.82 -26.29
N GLU A 307 -23.17 -15.15 -27.59
CA GLU A 307 -21.98 -15.74 -28.25
C GLU A 307 -20.73 -14.84 -28.14
N ASN A 308 -20.92 -13.52 -28.11
CA ASN A 308 -19.84 -12.55 -28.14
C ASN A 308 -19.87 -11.60 -26.94
N GLU A 309 -20.70 -11.85 -25.94
CA GLU A 309 -20.90 -10.93 -24.82
C GLU A 309 -20.73 -11.67 -23.51
N ILE A 310 -19.90 -11.10 -22.64
CA ILE A 310 -19.69 -11.58 -21.29
C ILE A 310 -20.27 -10.59 -20.29
N GLU A 311 -20.85 -11.11 -19.23
CA GLU A 311 -21.22 -10.34 -18.04
C GLU A 311 -20.24 -10.66 -16.91
N ILE A 312 -19.85 -9.63 -16.18
CA ILE A 312 -18.98 -9.69 -15.02
C ILE A 312 -19.79 -9.19 -13.83
N SER A 313 -20.19 -10.11 -12.96
CA SER A 313 -20.94 -9.80 -11.73
C SER A 313 -20.00 -9.84 -10.53
N TYR A 314 -20.23 -8.95 -9.57
CA TYR A 314 -19.38 -8.79 -8.39
C TYR A 314 -20.07 -9.36 -7.14
N GLU A 315 -19.29 -9.80 -6.15
CA GLU A 315 -19.81 -10.35 -4.88
C GLU A 315 -20.76 -9.37 -4.15
N ILE A 316 -20.57 -8.07 -4.35
CA ILE A 316 -21.39 -7.05 -3.71
C ILE A 316 -22.57 -6.69 -4.59
N ASP A 317 -23.77 -7.04 -4.12
CA ASP A 317 -25.09 -6.76 -4.74
C ASP A 317 -25.38 -5.28 -5.09
N ARG A 318 -24.51 -4.35 -4.69
CA ARG A 318 -24.63 -2.91 -4.98
C ARG A 318 -23.78 -2.44 -6.15
N GLN A 319 -22.86 -3.27 -6.65
CA GLN A 319 -22.07 -2.97 -7.84
C GLN A 319 -22.81 -3.49 -9.08
N GLU A 320 -23.06 -2.61 -10.04
CA GLU A 320 -23.67 -3.03 -11.31
C GLU A 320 -22.71 -3.96 -12.06
N ALA A 321 -23.26 -4.96 -12.73
CA ALA A 321 -22.47 -5.88 -13.53
C ALA A 321 -21.94 -5.18 -14.78
N ASP A 322 -20.68 -5.46 -15.15
CA ASP A 322 -20.12 -4.98 -16.40
C ASP A 322 -20.45 -5.95 -17.52
N THR A 323 -20.99 -5.42 -18.62
CA THR A 323 -21.25 -6.20 -19.83
C THR A 323 -20.27 -5.80 -20.92
N ILE A 324 -19.54 -6.78 -21.47
CA ILE A 324 -18.50 -6.55 -22.48
C ILE A 324 -18.81 -7.37 -23.73
N ASP A 325 -19.08 -6.67 -24.82
CA ASP A 325 -19.13 -7.25 -26.17
C ASP A 325 -17.69 -7.43 -26.69
N LEU A 326 -17.24 -8.68 -26.73
CA LEU A 326 -15.92 -9.11 -27.17
C LEU A 326 -15.61 -8.69 -28.61
N ASN A 327 -16.63 -8.55 -29.48
CA ASN A 327 -16.45 -8.09 -30.86
C ASN A 327 -16.26 -6.57 -30.96
N LYS A 328 -16.64 -5.82 -29.93
CA LYS A 328 -16.43 -4.37 -29.85
C LYS A 328 -15.10 -3.97 -29.23
N ILE A 329 -14.30 -4.92 -28.73
CA ILE A 329 -12.98 -4.63 -28.18
C ILE A 329 -12.07 -4.08 -29.27
N GLU A 330 -11.49 -2.90 -29.02
CA GLU A 330 -10.52 -2.29 -29.93
C GLU A 330 -9.11 -2.82 -29.66
N PHE A 331 -8.61 -3.68 -30.55
CA PHE A 331 -7.25 -4.21 -30.45
C PHE A 331 -6.21 -3.27 -31.08
N LYS A 332 -5.26 -2.78 -30.27
CA LYS A 332 -4.28 -1.75 -30.68
C LYS A 332 -3.08 -2.24 -31.47
N ASN A 333 -2.90 -3.55 -31.63
CA ASN A 333 -1.78 -4.15 -32.36
C ASN A 333 -2.23 -5.07 -33.51
N ASN A 334 -3.36 -4.78 -34.15
CA ASN A 334 -3.97 -5.57 -35.23
C ASN A 334 -3.15 -5.69 -36.54
N GLN A 335 -1.84 -5.44 -36.52
CA GLN A 335 -0.94 -5.82 -37.60
C GLN A 335 -0.31 -7.17 -37.30
N LEU A 336 -1.02 -8.24 -37.71
CA LEU A 336 -0.41 -9.53 -38.05
C LEU A 336 -0.48 -9.72 -39.56
#